data_AF-A0A1C7MH20-F1
#
_entry.id   AF-A0A1C7MH20-F1
#
_cell.length_a   1.000
_cell.length_b   1.000
_cell.length_c   1.000
_cell.angle_alpha   90.00
_cell.angle_beta   90.00
_cell.angle_gamma   90.00
#
_symmetry.space_group_name_H-M   'P 1'
#
loop_
_entity.id
_entity.type
_entity.pdbx_description
1 polymer ?
#
loop_
_entity_poly.entity_id
_entity_poly.type
_entity_poly.pdbx_seq_one_letter_code
_entity_poly.pdbx_strand_id
1 'polypeptide(L)'
;MFPSIPLVARSPSKDAVHNGYYISENTIVVLNLWAMLHDETVWSDSEEFKPDRWLAADAADKPDPLEIAFGFNRLASTFDISPERGSDEDSIIPSGEYADGGITYPPPFTCEINPRSQHAYDLIITAMAEL
;
A
#
# COMPACT_ATOMS: atom_id res chain seq x y z
N MET A 1 -6.71 -2.48 -3.56
CA MET A 1 -5.41 -1.91 -3.05
C MET A 1 -5.16 -2.53 -1.69
N PHE A 2 -4.00 -3.16 -1.46
CA PHE A 2 -3.75 -3.91 -0.22
C PHE A 2 -3.21 -3.02 0.91
N PRO A 3 -3.97 -2.76 1.99
CA PRO A 3 -3.47 -1.99 3.12
C PRO A 3 -2.46 -2.82 3.94
N SER A 4 -1.36 -2.21 4.37
CA SER A 4 -0.38 -2.89 5.23
C SER A 4 -0.95 -3.33 6.58
N ILE A 5 -2.01 -2.66 7.06
CA ILE A 5 -2.75 -3.02 8.27
C ILE A 5 -4.24 -3.12 7.87
N PRO A 6 -4.81 -4.33 7.73
CA PRO A 6 -6.18 -4.49 7.24
C PRO A 6 -7.25 -4.14 8.29
N LEU A 7 -6.93 -4.33 9.57
CA LEU A 7 -7.82 -4.06 10.71
C LEU A 7 -7.13 -3.15 11.72
N VAL A 8 -7.78 -2.04 12.07
CA VAL A 8 -7.26 -1.09 13.05
C VAL A 8 -8.23 -0.96 14.22
N ALA A 9 -7.79 -1.35 15.41
CA ALA A 9 -8.55 -1.14 16.63
C ALA A 9 -8.38 0.30 17.15
N ARG A 10 -9.49 0.92 17.54
CA ARG A 10 -9.56 2.21 18.22
C ARG A 10 -10.57 2.10 19.36
N SER A 11 -10.48 3.05 20.28
CA SER A 11 -11.43 3.17 21.39
C SER A 11 -11.67 4.65 21.66
N PRO A 12 -12.93 5.09 21.76
CA PRO A 12 -13.22 6.49 22.04
C PRO A 12 -12.93 6.79 23.52
N SER A 13 -12.38 7.96 23.79
CA SER A 13 -12.06 8.43 25.15
C SER A 13 -13.26 9.01 25.90
N LYS A 14 -14.45 8.99 25.28
CA LYS A 14 -15.74 9.40 25.83
C LYS A 14 -16.85 8.80 24.96
N ASP A 15 -18.07 8.78 25.48
CA ASP A 15 -19.23 8.40 24.69
C ASP A 15 -19.36 9.25 23.42
N ALA A 16 -19.75 8.62 22.33
CA ALA A 16 -19.88 9.25 21.02
C ALA A 16 -21.11 8.74 20.27
N VAL A 17 -21.63 9.55 19.36
CA VAL A 17 -22.63 9.13 18.38
C VAL A 17 -22.01 9.25 16.99
N HIS A 18 -22.00 8.17 16.23
CA HIS A 18 -21.51 8.13 14.86
C HIS A 18 -22.56 7.50 13.96
N ASN A 19 -22.99 8.20 12.90
CA ASN A 19 -24.05 7.75 11.97
C ASN A 19 -25.34 7.28 12.68
N GLY A 20 -25.71 7.92 13.79
CA GLY A 20 -26.90 7.57 14.59
C GLY A 20 -26.69 6.40 15.57
N TYR A 21 -25.52 5.76 15.55
CA TYR A 21 -25.16 4.71 16.51
C TYR A 21 -24.46 5.31 17.72
N TYR A 22 -24.93 4.94 18.91
CA TYR A 22 -24.27 5.27 20.16
C TYR A 22 -23.11 4.29 20.42
N ILE A 23 -21.93 4.84 20.73
CA ILE A 23 -20.71 4.11 21.03
C ILE A 23 -20.24 4.60 22.40
N SER A 24 -20.25 3.72 23.40
CA SER A 24 -19.77 4.09 24.73
C SER A 24 -18.25 4.27 24.75
N GLU A 25 -17.77 5.10 25.67
CA GLU A 25 -16.36 5.19 26.05
C GLU A 25 -15.76 3.78 26.24
N ASN A 26 -14.49 3.61 25.88
CA ASN A 26 -13.74 2.37 26.04
C ASN A 26 -14.22 1.17 25.18
N THR A 27 -15.23 1.37 24.34
CA THR A 27 -15.66 0.36 23.36
C THR A 27 -14.59 0.18 22.30
N ILE A 28 -14.15 -1.06 22.10
CA ILE A 28 -13.25 -1.39 21.00
C ILE A 28 -14.03 -1.31 19.68
N VAL A 29 -13.65 -0.35 18.86
CA VAL A 29 -14.12 -0.17 17.47
C VAL A 29 -13.02 -0.69 16.54
N VAL A 30 -13.36 -1.70 15.73
CA VAL A 30 -12.44 -2.24 14.72
C VAL A 30 -12.78 -1.61 13.38
N LEU A 31 -11.87 -0.80 12.86
CA LEU A 31 -11.94 -0.24 11.51
C LEU A 31 -11.44 -1.29 10.52
N ASN A 32 -12.30 -1.68 9.58
CA ASN A 32 -11.96 -2.64 8.53
C ASN A 32 -11.48 -1.90 7.28
N LEU A 33 -10.19 -1.52 7.28
CA LEU A 33 -9.57 -0.78 6.18
C LEU A 33 -9.56 -1.61 4.89
N TRP A 34 -9.40 -2.94 5.00
CA TRP A 34 -9.49 -3.83 3.84
C TRP A 34 -10.85 -3.67 3.15
N ALA A 35 -11.96 -3.75 3.90
CA ALA A 35 -13.30 -3.65 3.33
C ALA A 35 -13.55 -2.26 2.71
N MET A 36 -13.06 -1.19 3.33
CA MET A 36 -13.19 0.17 2.79
C MET A 36 -12.43 0.36 1.47
N LEU A 37 -11.27 -0.27 1.32
CA LEU A 37 -10.44 -0.19 0.11
C LEU A 37 -10.83 -1.21 -0.98
N HIS A 38 -11.70 -2.18 -0.64
CA HIS A 38 -12.21 -3.21 -1.55
C HIS A 38 -13.74 -3.15 -1.73
N ASP A 39 -14.37 -2.02 -1.36
CA ASP A 39 -15.77 -1.78 -1.66
C ASP A 39 -15.94 -1.50 -3.16
N GLU A 40 -16.44 -2.50 -3.91
CA GLU A 40 -16.69 -2.41 -5.36
C GLU A 40 -17.68 -1.31 -5.75
N THR A 41 -18.48 -0.77 -4.81
CA THR A 41 -19.36 0.37 -5.10
C THR A 41 -18.60 1.69 -5.21
N VAL A 42 -17.39 1.75 -4.66
CA VAL A 42 -16.48 2.90 -4.70
C VAL A 42 -15.29 2.63 -5.63
N TRP A 43 -14.73 1.42 -5.55
CA TRP A 43 -13.49 1.01 -6.22
C TRP A 43 -13.77 -0.14 -7.19
N SER A 44 -14.16 0.17 -8.43
CA SER A 44 -14.31 -0.87 -9.48
C SER A 44 -13.00 -1.65 -9.67
N ASP A 45 -13.12 -2.97 -9.86
CA ASP A 45 -11.98 -3.88 -10.02
C ASP A 45 -11.02 -3.73 -8.82
N SER A 46 -11.55 -3.77 -7.59
CA SER A 46 -10.82 -3.36 -6.38
C SER A 46 -9.59 -4.22 -6.05
N GLU A 47 -9.63 -5.48 -6.49
CA GLU A 47 -8.55 -6.46 -6.40
C GLU A 47 -7.42 -6.22 -7.44
N GLU A 48 -7.67 -5.43 -8.48
CA GLU A 48 -6.68 -5.16 -9.53
C GLU A 48 -5.77 -3.97 -9.21
N PHE A 49 -4.46 -4.15 -9.43
CA PHE A 49 -3.51 -3.05 -9.45
C PHE A 49 -3.73 -2.17 -10.68
N LYS A 50 -4.50 -1.09 -10.51
CA LYS A 50 -4.91 -0.17 -11.58
C LYS A 50 -4.56 1.28 -11.22
N PRO A 51 -3.30 1.73 -11.43
CA PRO A 51 -2.86 3.09 -11.09
C PRO A 51 -3.65 4.20 -11.77
N ASP A 52 -4.17 3.95 -12.98
CA ASP A 52 -4.95 4.91 -13.75
C ASP A 52 -6.21 5.39 -13.02
N ARG A 53 -6.72 4.62 -12.05
CA ARG A 53 -7.86 5.04 -11.21
C ARG A 53 -7.58 6.32 -10.42
N TRP A 54 -6.31 6.63 -10.15
CA TRP A 54 -5.87 7.85 -9.46
C TRP A 54 -5.68 9.05 -10.41
N LEU A 55 -5.70 8.80 -11.73
CA LEU A 55 -5.55 9.81 -12.77
C LEU A 55 -6.88 10.08 -13.49
N ALA A 56 -7.91 9.31 -13.18
CA ALA A 56 -9.23 9.43 -13.78
C ALA A 56 -9.89 10.77 -13.42
N ALA A 57 -10.77 11.25 -14.30
CA ALA A 57 -11.45 12.53 -14.12
C ALA A 57 -12.33 12.57 -12.84
N ASP A 58 -12.82 11.40 -12.41
CA ASP A 58 -13.64 11.21 -11.21
C ASP A 58 -12.82 10.91 -9.95
N ALA A 59 -11.48 10.89 -10.03
CA ALA A 59 -10.62 10.53 -8.90
C ALA A 59 -10.83 11.44 -7.69
N ALA A 60 -11.14 12.71 -7.92
CA ALA A 60 -11.41 13.69 -6.86
C ALA A 60 -12.75 13.46 -6.12
N ASP A 61 -13.67 12.69 -6.70
CA ASP A 61 -14.97 12.38 -6.09
C ASP A 61 -14.89 11.14 -5.18
N LYS A 62 -13.77 10.41 -5.21
CA LYS A 62 -13.53 9.21 -4.40
C LYS A 62 -12.82 9.57 -3.09
N PRO A 63 -13.03 8.80 -2.01
CA PRO A 63 -12.31 9.03 -0.75
C PRO A 63 -10.80 9.01 -0.97
N ASP A 64 -10.08 9.97 -0.37
CA ASP A 64 -8.62 10.01 -0.49
C ASP A 64 -8.02 8.75 0.14
N PRO A 65 -7.30 7.90 -0.62
CA PRO A 65 -6.68 6.71 -0.08
C PRO A 65 -5.68 7.03 1.02
N LEU A 66 -5.08 8.23 1.05
CA LEU A 66 -4.15 8.62 2.11
C LEU A 66 -4.86 8.89 3.45
N GLU A 67 -6.16 9.21 3.43
CA GLU A 67 -6.98 9.26 4.64
C GLU A 67 -7.28 7.86 5.19
N ILE A 68 -7.20 6.83 4.33
CA ILE A 68 -7.56 5.44 4.65
C ILE A 68 -6.32 4.56 4.91
N ALA A 69 -5.26 4.75 4.12
CA ALA A 69 -4.02 3.97 4.12
C ALA A 69 -2.81 4.92 4.13
N PHE A 70 -2.10 4.96 5.25
CA PHE A 70 -0.84 5.69 5.36
C PHE A 70 0.32 4.88 4.78
N GLY A 71 1.09 5.46 3.86
CA GLY A 71 2.36 4.90 3.40
C GLY A 71 3.07 5.76 2.35
N PHE A 72 4.24 6.32 2.69
CA PHE A 72 5.12 7.01 1.74
C PHE A 72 6.27 6.08 1.36
N ASN A 73 6.46 5.80 0.07
CA ASN A 73 7.68 5.15 -0.43
C ASN A 73 8.36 6.06 -1.46
N ARG A 74 9.51 6.63 -1.10
CA ARG A 74 10.34 7.49 -1.99
C ARG A 74 11.33 6.71 -2.87
N LEU A 75 11.45 5.40 -2.67
CA LEU A 75 12.45 4.55 -3.32
C LEU A 75 12.25 4.40 -4.83
N ALA A 76 11.01 4.45 -5.32
CA ALA A 76 10.70 4.32 -6.75
C ALA A 76 11.32 5.43 -7.62
N SER A 77 11.73 6.56 -7.01
CA SER A 77 12.36 7.68 -7.73
C SER A 77 13.88 7.54 -7.91
N THR A 78 14.50 6.48 -7.40
CA THR A 78 15.97 6.33 -7.44
C THR A 78 16.42 5.08 -8.18
N PHE A 79 15.57 4.05 -8.21
CA PHE A 79 15.90 2.74 -8.75
C PHE A 79 14.91 2.27 -9.81
N ASP A 80 15.43 1.57 -10.82
CA ASP A 80 14.66 0.69 -11.69
C ASP A 80 14.59 -0.66 -10.99
N ILE A 81 13.37 -1.15 -10.78
CA ILE A 81 13.10 -2.43 -10.15
C ILE A 81 12.51 -3.35 -11.22
N SER A 82 13.17 -4.47 -11.49
CA SER A 82 12.72 -5.46 -12.48
C SER A 82 12.66 -6.86 -11.88
N PRO A 83 11.76 -7.73 -12.40
CA PRO A 83 11.79 -9.15 -12.07
C PRO A 83 13.18 -9.76 -12.33
N GLU A 84 13.54 -10.78 -11.54
CA GLU A 84 14.69 -11.61 -11.88
C GLU A 84 14.42 -12.32 -13.21
N ARG A 85 15.40 -12.26 -14.13
CA ARG A 85 15.31 -13.01 -15.39
C ARG A 85 15.52 -14.49 -15.10
N GLY A 86 14.46 -15.28 -15.29
CA GLY A 86 14.56 -16.74 -15.26
C GLY A 86 15.50 -17.27 -16.34
N SER A 87 15.93 -18.53 -16.20
CA SER A 87 16.93 -19.14 -17.09
C SER A 87 16.47 -19.32 -18.55
N ASP A 88 15.20 -19.11 -18.89
CA ASP A 88 14.70 -19.08 -20.27
C ASP A 88 13.37 -18.31 -20.32
N GLU A 89 13.38 -17.09 -20.89
CA GLU A 89 12.27 -16.19 -21.29
C GLU A 89 11.10 -15.85 -20.33
N ASP A 90 10.90 -16.57 -19.24
CA ASP A 90 9.84 -16.26 -18.27
C ASP A 90 10.38 -15.34 -17.18
N SER A 91 9.92 -14.08 -17.19
CA SER A 91 10.10 -13.19 -16.06
C SER A 91 9.38 -13.77 -14.84
N ILE A 92 10.05 -13.88 -13.69
CA ILE A 92 9.42 -14.35 -12.46
C ILE A 92 8.57 -13.20 -11.89
N ILE A 93 7.30 -13.13 -12.29
CA ILE A 93 6.35 -12.20 -11.69
C ILE A 93 6.09 -12.67 -10.25
N PRO A 94 6.30 -11.81 -9.22
CA PRO A 94 5.95 -12.15 -7.85
C PRO A 94 4.48 -12.56 -7.74
N SER A 95 4.17 -13.53 -6.88
CA SER A 95 2.78 -13.91 -6.67
C SER A 95 1.98 -12.72 -6.12
N GLY A 96 0.72 -12.58 -6.55
CA GLY A 96 -0.22 -11.60 -5.97
C GLY A 96 -0.74 -12.00 -4.59
N GLU A 97 -0.13 -13.01 -3.97
CA GLU A 97 -0.49 -13.49 -2.65
C GLU A 97 0.13 -12.58 -1.59
N TYR A 98 -0.54 -12.45 -0.45
CA TYR A 98 -0.05 -11.71 0.70
C TYR A 98 -0.20 -12.54 1.96
N ALA A 99 0.71 -12.37 2.91
CA ALA A 99 0.60 -12.98 4.22
C ALA A 99 -0.67 -12.48 4.93
N ASP A 100 -1.44 -13.43 5.47
CA ASP A 100 -2.60 -13.15 6.30
C ASP A 100 -2.16 -12.95 7.76
N GLY A 101 -2.68 -11.91 8.43
CA GLY A 101 -2.28 -11.55 9.79
C GLY A 101 -2.46 -10.07 10.12
N GLY A 102 -1.91 -9.66 11.27
CA GLY A 102 -2.00 -8.27 11.74
C GLY A 102 -1.26 -7.24 10.85
N ILE A 103 -0.34 -7.72 10.00
CA ILE A 103 0.35 -6.93 8.98
C ILE A 103 0.31 -7.72 7.68
N THR A 104 -0.03 -7.04 6.59
CA THR A 104 -0.09 -7.62 5.24
C THR A 104 1.20 -7.27 4.49
N TYR A 105 1.89 -8.30 3.99
CA TYR A 105 3.13 -8.17 3.22
C TYR A 105 3.23 -9.30 2.18
N PRO A 106 3.88 -9.07 1.02
CA PRO A 106 4.04 -10.13 0.03
C PRO A 106 5.02 -11.20 0.53
N PRO A 107 4.90 -12.46 0.08
CA PRO A 107 5.92 -13.48 0.26
C PRO A 107 7.28 -12.99 -0.25
N PRO A 108 8.41 -13.51 0.28
CA PRO A 108 9.73 -13.19 -0.26
C PRO A 108 9.81 -13.48 -1.77
N PHE A 109 10.28 -12.50 -2.54
CA PHE A 109 10.54 -12.63 -3.98
C PHE A 109 11.89 -12.00 -4.34
N THR A 110 12.52 -12.50 -5.39
CA THR A 110 13.77 -11.92 -5.92
C THR A 110 13.44 -10.81 -6.91
N CYS A 111 14.22 -9.72 -6.87
CA CYS A 111 14.17 -8.66 -7.87
C CYS A 111 15.56 -8.09 -8.13
N GLU A 112 15.74 -7.52 -9.32
CA GLU A 112 16.89 -6.70 -9.64
C GLU A 112 16.56 -5.24 -9.31
N ILE A 113 17.45 -4.56 -8.59
CA ILE A 113 17.32 -3.15 -8.21
C ILE A 113 18.55 -2.41 -8.74
N ASN A 114 18.36 -1.58 -9.76
CA ASN A 114 19.44 -0.87 -10.45
C ASN A 114 19.24 0.65 -10.34
N PRO A 115 20.29 1.45 -10.06
CA PRO A 115 20.16 2.91 -10.08
C PRO A 115 19.76 3.40 -11.47
N ARG A 116 18.76 4.28 -11.54
CA ARG A 116 18.20 4.75 -12.83
C ARG A 116 19.14 5.66 -13.62
N SER A 117 20.18 6.18 -12.96
CA SER A 117 21.14 7.10 -13.57
C SER A 117 22.46 7.10 -12.83
N GLN A 118 23.52 7.56 -13.51
CA GLN A 118 24.82 7.76 -12.90
C GLN A 118 24.74 8.72 -11.70
N HIS A 119 23.93 9.78 -11.80
CA HIS A 119 23.72 10.70 -10.68
C HIS A 119 23.12 10.00 -9.45
N ALA A 120 22.14 9.11 -9.65
CA ALA A 120 21.56 8.32 -8.57
C ALA A 120 22.60 7.37 -7.95
N TYR A 121 23.43 6.72 -8.78
CA TYR A 121 24.54 5.89 -8.32
C TYR A 121 25.53 6.68 -7.46
N ASP A 122 25.95 7.86 -7.92
CA ASP A 122 26.92 8.71 -7.23
C ASP A 122 26.38 9.18 -5.87
N LEU A 123 25.09 9.52 -5.79
CA LEU A 123 24.42 9.86 -4.53
C LEU A 123 24.43 8.69 -3.54
N ILE A 124 24.15 7.47 -4.02
CA ILE A 124 24.15 6.27 -3.19
C ILE A 124 25.55 5.98 -2.63
N ILE A 125 26.57 6.01 -3.49
CA ILE A 125 27.96 5.74 -3.08
C ILE A 125 28.46 6.82 -2.12
N THR A 126 28.12 8.09 -2.35
CA THR A 126 28.49 9.18 -1.44
C THR A 126 27.86 8.99 -0.05
N ALA A 127 26.57 8.66 0.02
CA ALA A 127 25.88 8.39 1.27
C ALA A 127 26.42 7.15 2.01
N MET A 128 26.89 6.13 1.27
CA MET A 128 27.51 4.94 1.85
C MET A 128 28.94 5.19 2.36
N ALA A 129 29.66 6.16 1.80
CA ALA A 129 31.01 6.53 2.24
C ALA A 129 31.03 7.37 3.53
N GLU A 130 29.87 7.91 3.93
CA GLU A 130 29.69 8.70 5.17
C GLU A 130 29.20 7.87 6.38
N LEU A 131 28.99 6.55 6.19
CA LEU A 131 28.65 5.57 7.23
C LEU A 131 29.87 4.79 7.72
#